data_AF-A0A8T0DKP9-F1
#
_entry.id   AF-A0A8T0DKP9-F1
#
_cell.length_a   1.000
_cell.length_b   1.000
_cell.length_c   1.000
_cell.angle_alpha   90.00
_cell.angle_beta   90.00
_cell.angle_gamma   90.00
#
_symmetry.space_group_name_H-M   'P 1'
#
loop_
_entity.id
_entity.type
_entity.pdbx_description
1 polymer ?
#
loop_
_entity_poly.entity_id
_entity_poly.type
_entity_poly.pdbx_seq_one_letter_code
_entity_poly.pdbx_strand_id
1 'polypeptide(L)'
;MSATTVRPYSASSFLKQPPVTEFVYSLYPLEPTEGRHTKLTRHPSAVRFVRNFKANRVELANRLFRIFNERVLNKILPDDMPITWNSRLLKTAGQCKYLRREVIPAAGEKTITRLAQIELSPKVCTTAERVRDTLLHEACHAAVWIADGVNDGHGPRWRRWANRAMQIWPDLPVVSVCHAYAIDARFTYRCTGCGACANRHSKSIDIAKQVCGRCRSRFELLLNTPHGRMMRPSIAGRIDKRLLAHCPTQPPPAEVPNQPGLLDSGEGDVPRRKPAFAEFVRGNYKQVRQRPEVKSHAEAMAQLGNLFKTMKINKPQSDAGQPFSDSSV
;
A
#
# COMPACT_ATOMS: atom_id res chain seq x y z
N MET A 1 35.86 -58.14 43.41
CA MET A 1 34.59 -57.92 42.69
C MET A 1 34.53 -56.46 42.32
N SER A 2 34.54 -56.18 41.02
CA SER A 2 34.82 -54.87 40.44
C SER A 2 33.73 -53.83 40.70
N ALA A 3 34.17 -52.59 40.91
CA ALA A 3 33.35 -51.41 41.13
C ALA A 3 32.52 -51.06 39.90
N THR A 4 31.20 -50.95 40.07
CA THR A 4 30.28 -50.40 39.08
C THR A 4 29.96 -48.96 39.45
N THR A 5 30.72 -48.03 38.87
CA THR A 5 30.47 -46.59 38.96
C THR A 5 29.24 -46.23 38.12
N VAL A 6 28.11 -45.96 38.77
CA VAL A 6 26.92 -45.39 38.11
C VAL A 6 27.17 -43.90 37.89
N ARG A 7 27.32 -43.49 36.63
CA ARG A 7 27.36 -42.07 36.23
C ARG A 7 26.00 -41.43 36.49
N PRO A 8 25.92 -40.25 37.14
CA PRO A 8 24.67 -39.51 37.18
C PRO A 8 24.32 -39.01 35.77
N TYR A 9 23.03 -39.15 35.44
CA TYR A 9 22.44 -38.65 34.20
C TYR A 9 22.76 -37.16 34.02
N SER A 10 23.34 -36.85 32.86
CA SER A 10 23.52 -35.49 32.35
C SER A 10 22.19 -34.74 32.40
N ALA A 11 22.13 -33.66 33.17
CA ALA A 11 21.02 -32.72 33.10
C ALA A 11 20.89 -32.22 31.66
N SER A 12 19.77 -32.56 31.01
CA SER A 12 19.40 -32.01 29.71
C SER A 12 19.32 -30.49 29.84
N SER A 13 20.22 -29.80 29.15
CA SER A 13 20.20 -28.35 29.01
C SER A 13 18.95 -27.94 28.24
N PHE A 14 17.83 -27.74 28.94
CA PHE A 14 16.70 -27.01 28.40
C PHE A 14 17.16 -25.58 28.13
N LEU A 15 17.53 -25.30 26.88
CA LEU A 15 17.72 -23.95 26.39
C LEU A 15 16.41 -23.19 26.64
N LYS A 16 16.38 -22.36 27.70
CA LYS A 16 15.24 -21.48 27.99
C LYS A 16 14.98 -20.64 26.74
N GLN A 17 13.86 -20.90 26.09
CA GLN A 17 13.46 -20.09 24.94
C GLN A 17 13.37 -18.62 25.37
N PRO A 18 13.82 -17.70 24.53
CA PRO A 18 13.72 -16.28 24.82
C PRO A 18 12.28 -15.86 25.16
N PRO A 19 12.08 -14.89 26.07
CA PRO A 19 10.75 -14.38 26.35
C PRO A 19 10.12 -13.79 25.09
N VAL A 20 8.87 -14.18 24.82
CA VAL A 20 8.10 -13.67 23.68
C VAL A 20 7.49 -12.33 24.07
N THR A 21 7.74 -11.29 23.26
CA THR A 21 7.16 -9.97 23.50
C THR A 21 5.66 -9.97 23.24
N GLU A 22 4.90 -9.10 23.92
CA GLU A 22 3.47 -8.96 23.69
C GLU A 22 3.14 -8.58 22.24
N PHE A 23 1.93 -8.93 21.77
CA PHE A 23 1.52 -8.71 20.38
C PHE A 23 1.65 -7.24 19.94
N VAL A 24 1.29 -6.30 20.82
CA VAL A 24 1.26 -4.86 20.52
C VAL A 24 2.68 -4.30 20.32
N TYR A 25 3.64 -4.73 21.13
CA TYR A 25 5.06 -4.37 20.98
C TYR A 25 5.72 -5.04 19.76
N SER A 26 5.25 -6.22 19.38
CA SER A 26 5.80 -7.04 18.30
C SER A 26 5.63 -6.45 16.89
N LEU A 27 4.89 -5.35 16.75
CA LEU A 27 4.60 -4.71 15.47
C LEU A 27 5.71 -3.77 14.99
N TYR A 28 6.69 -3.46 15.85
CA TYR A 28 7.88 -2.72 15.45
C TYR A 28 8.78 -3.49 14.48
N PRO A 29 9.47 -2.81 13.55
CA PRO A 29 10.68 -3.33 12.96
C PRO A 29 11.65 -3.66 14.09
N LEU A 30 12.05 -4.92 14.20
CA LEU A 30 13.16 -5.29 15.05
C LEU A 30 14.41 -4.90 14.27
N GLU A 31 14.84 -3.64 14.41
CA GLU A 31 16.16 -3.26 13.95
C GLU A 31 17.19 -4.09 14.76
N PRO A 32 18.29 -4.55 14.14
CA PRO A 32 19.43 -5.04 14.88
C PRO A 32 20.13 -3.84 15.52
N THR A 33 19.56 -3.25 16.58
CA THR A 33 20.23 -2.17 17.28
C THR A 33 21.37 -2.72 18.12
N GLU A 34 22.56 -2.20 17.83
CA GLU A 34 23.75 -2.38 18.63
C GLU A 34 23.47 -2.07 20.11
N GLY A 35 23.91 -2.97 20.99
CA GLY A 35 24.27 -2.59 22.36
C GLY A 35 23.25 -2.78 23.49
N ARG A 36 22.00 -3.20 23.24
CA ARG A 36 21.12 -3.63 24.34
C ARG A 36 20.45 -4.96 24.02
N HIS A 37 21.10 -6.05 24.44
CA HIS A 37 20.51 -7.38 24.47
C HIS A 37 19.23 -7.38 25.30
N THR A 38 18.09 -7.22 24.63
CA THR A 38 16.90 -7.96 25.02
C THR A 38 16.72 -9.04 23.96
N LYS A 39 16.93 -10.30 24.35
CA LYS A 39 16.65 -11.48 23.52
C LYS A 39 15.13 -11.62 23.31
N LEU A 40 14.39 -10.57 23.00
CA LEU A 40 12.94 -10.62 22.85
C LEU A 40 12.63 -11.09 21.43
N THR A 41 11.93 -12.21 21.33
CA THR A 41 11.45 -12.70 20.04
C THR A 41 10.09 -12.09 19.73
N ARG A 42 9.90 -11.66 18.48
CA ARG A 42 8.60 -11.19 17.96
C ARG A 42 7.53 -12.23 18.25
N HIS A 43 6.36 -11.78 18.73
CA HIS A 43 5.21 -12.65 18.92
C HIS A 43 4.89 -13.42 17.63
N PRO A 44 4.73 -14.76 17.67
CA PRO A 44 4.49 -15.57 16.45
C PRO A 44 3.31 -15.06 15.62
N SER A 45 2.20 -14.73 16.28
CA SER A 45 1.01 -14.20 15.60
C SER A 45 1.17 -12.79 15.00
N ALA A 46 2.21 -12.04 15.38
CA ALA A 46 2.52 -10.72 14.82
C ALA A 46 3.33 -10.79 13.52
N VAL A 47 4.07 -11.89 13.30
CA VAL A 47 5.02 -12.04 12.19
C VAL A 47 4.37 -11.79 10.82
N ARG A 48 3.19 -12.36 10.57
CA ARG A 48 2.49 -12.19 9.28
C ARG A 48 2.07 -10.74 9.01
N PHE A 49 1.74 -9.99 10.05
CA PHE A 49 1.30 -8.60 9.93
C PHE A 49 2.45 -7.66 9.63
N VAL A 50 3.66 -7.97 10.10
CA VAL A 50 4.85 -7.19 9.76
C VAL A 50 5.38 -7.60 8.38
N ARG A 51 5.54 -8.90 8.11
CA ARG A 51 6.11 -9.40 6.84
C ARG A 51 5.20 -9.18 5.63
N ASN A 52 3.89 -9.31 5.79
CA ASN A 52 2.91 -9.16 4.73
C ASN A 52 1.80 -8.18 5.13
N PHE A 53 2.23 -6.99 5.58
CA PHE A 53 1.33 -5.97 6.11
C PHE A 53 0.17 -5.65 5.17
N LYS A 54 0.45 -5.36 3.90
CA LYS A 54 -0.58 -4.87 2.97
C LYS A 54 -1.75 -5.84 2.81
N ALA A 55 -1.49 -7.15 2.78
CA ALA A 55 -2.52 -8.17 2.67
C ALA A 55 -3.30 -8.35 3.99
N ASN A 56 -2.64 -8.15 5.14
CA ASN A 56 -3.20 -8.44 6.46
C ASN A 56 -3.66 -7.20 7.24
N ARG A 57 -3.53 -5.99 6.69
CA ARG A 57 -3.77 -4.72 7.40
C ARG A 57 -5.18 -4.54 7.95
N VAL A 58 -6.19 -5.07 7.25
CA VAL A 58 -7.60 -4.97 7.69
C VAL A 58 -7.80 -5.82 8.93
N GLU A 59 -7.35 -7.07 8.89
CA GLU A 59 -7.39 -7.98 10.04
C GLU A 59 -6.57 -7.42 11.21
N LEU A 60 -5.38 -6.86 10.94
CA LEU A 60 -4.55 -6.23 11.97
C LEU A 60 -5.30 -5.11 12.69
N ALA A 61 -5.92 -4.19 11.94
CA ALA A 61 -6.64 -3.05 12.51
C ALA A 61 -7.79 -3.52 13.41
N ASN A 62 -8.62 -4.47 12.93
CA ASN A 62 -9.72 -5.02 13.74
C ASN A 62 -9.21 -5.73 15.01
N ARG A 63 -8.12 -6.49 14.90
CA ARG A 63 -7.52 -7.17 16.05
C ARG A 63 -6.99 -6.18 17.09
N LEU A 64 -6.27 -5.15 16.64
CA LEU A 64 -5.74 -4.11 17.52
C LEU A 64 -6.85 -3.32 18.20
N PHE A 65 -7.90 -2.97 17.46
CA PHE A 65 -9.04 -2.26 18.04
C PHE A 65 -9.68 -3.04 19.18
N ARG A 66 -9.90 -4.35 19.03
CA ARG A 66 -10.43 -5.18 20.13
C ARG A 66 -9.51 -5.15 21.36
N ILE A 67 -8.21 -5.26 21.15
CA ILE A 67 -7.21 -5.19 22.23
C ILE A 67 -7.24 -3.81 22.92
N PHE A 68 -7.30 -2.73 22.16
CA PHE A 68 -7.36 -1.37 22.71
C PHE A 68 -8.67 -1.11 23.44
N ASN A 69 -9.80 -1.52 22.84
CA ASN A 69 -11.10 -1.35 23.43
C ASN A 69 -11.19 -2.08 24.79
N GLU A 70 -10.70 -3.30 24.84
CA GLU A 70 -10.68 -4.12 26.05
C GLU A 70 -9.75 -3.56 27.12
N ARG A 71 -8.47 -3.33 26.78
CA ARG A 71 -7.45 -3.04 27.77
C ARG A 71 -7.39 -1.57 28.15
N VAL A 72 -7.54 -0.68 27.17
CA VAL A 72 -7.42 0.78 27.39
C VAL A 72 -8.79 1.39 27.63
N LEU A 73 -9.76 1.10 26.78
CA LEU A 73 -11.02 1.87 26.71
C LEU A 73 -12.16 1.25 27.52
N ASN A 74 -11.89 0.24 28.35
CA ASN A 74 -12.86 -0.41 29.25
C ASN A 74 -14.14 -0.89 28.53
N LYS A 75 -14.02 -1.37 27.29
CA LYS A 75 -15.14 -1.86 26.46
C LYS A 75 -16.26 -0.84 26.22
N ILE A 76 -16.00 0.46 26.33
CA ILE A 76 -17.03 1.48 26.07
C ILE A 76 -17.37 1.61 24.58
N LEU A 77 -16.47 1.18 23.68
CA LEU A 77 -16.75 1.16 22.25
C LEU A 77 -17.38 -0.18 21.85
N PRO A 78 -18.31 -0.22 20.89
CA PRO A 78 -18.81 -1.48 20.33
C PRO A 78 -17.68 -2.30 19.69
N ASP A 79 -17.63 -3.61 19.96
CA ASP A 79 -16.59 -4.50 19.42
C ASP A 79 -16.67 -4.66 17.88
N ASP A 80 -17.81 -4.30 17.29
CA ASP A 80 -18.08 -4.27 15.85
C ASP A 80 -17.98 -2.86 15.24
N MET A 81 -17.45 -1.87 15.98
CA MET A 81 -17.28 -0.51 15.48
C MET A 81 -16.48 -0.51 14.15
N PRO A 82 -16.98 0.17 13.09
CA PRO A 82 -16.33 0.13 11.79
C PRO A 82 -14.96 0.82 11.76
N ILE A 83 -13.95 0.09 11.28
CA ILE A 83 -12.64 0.61 10.92
C ILE A 83 -12.47 0.50 9.41
N THR A 84 -12.47 1.63 8.71
CA THR A 84 -12.41 1.65 7.25
C THR A 84 -11.08 2.22 6.75
N TRP A 85 -10.74 1.91 5.50
CA TRP A 85 -9.52 2.41 4.86
C TRP A 85 -9.88 3.45 3.80
N ASN A 86 -9.53 4.71 4.03
CA ASN A 86 -9.90 5.82 3.17
C ASN A 86 -8.70 6.34 2.35
N SER A 87 -8.70 6.06 1.05
CA SER A 87 -7.63 6.47 0.12
C SER A 87 -7.54 7.97 -0.13
N ARG A 88 -8.54 8.75 0.32
CA ARG A 88 -8.55 10.22 0.23
C ARG A 88 -7.80 10.89 1.37
N LEU A 89 -7.46 10.15 2.43
CA LEU A 89 -6.59 10.65 3.51
C LEU A 89 -5.14 10.64 3.02
N LEU A 90 -4.68 11.77 2.48
CA LEU A 90 -3.34 11.89 1.88
C LEU A 90 -2.31 12.56 2.80
N LYS A 91 -2.78 13.28 3.83
CA LYS A 91 -1.92 14.04 4.76
C LYS A 91 -2.06 13.60 6.21
N THR A 92 -3.14 12.91 6.55
CA THR A 92 -3.42 12.39 7.88
C THR A 92 -3.37 10.87 7.87
N ALA A 93 -2.90 10.29 8.98
CA ALA A 93 -2.77 8.85 9.12
C ALA A 93 -4.11 8.17 9.39
N GLY A 94 -4.98 8.85 10.14
CA GLY A 94 -6.34 8.43 10.43
C GLY A 94 -7.24 9.63 10.73
N GLN A 95 -8.51 9.35 10.96
CA GLN A 95 -9.48 10.28 11.54
C GLN A 95 -10.62 9.52 12.22
N CYS A 96 -11.13 10.09 13.31
CA CYS A 96 -12.38 9.66 13.94
C CYS A 96 -13.56 10.52 13.43
N LYS A 97 -14.58 9.87 12.89
CA LYS A 97 -15.85 10.49 12.51
C LYS A 97 -16.85 10.39 13.64
N TYR A 98 -17.38 11.55 14.05
CA TYR A 98 -18.44 11.66 15.04
C TYR A 98 -19.80 11.63 14.35
N LEU A 99 -20.61 10.64 14.68
CA LEU A 99 -21.91 10.39 14.08
C LEU A 99 -23.00 10.44 15.14
N ARG A 100 -24.23 10.74 14.71
CA ARG A 100 -25.43 10.67 15.54
C ARG A 100 -26.52 9.95 14.75
N ARG A 101 -27.24 9.06 15.42
CA ARG A 101 -28.46 8.45 14.89
C ARG A 101 -29.62 8.97 15.71
N GLU A 102 -30.62 9.51 15.03
CA GLU A 102 -31.85 9.98 15.64
C GLU A 102 -32.96 8.98 15.32
N VAL A 103 -33.69 8.55 16.34
CA VAL A 103 -34.89 7.73 16.20
C VAL A 103 -36.05 8.51 16.79
N ILE A 104 -37.07 8.74 15.99
CA ILE A 104 -38.31 9.42 16.39
C ILE A 104 -39.42 8.35 16.41
N PRO A 105 -39.78 7.80 17.57
CA PRO A 105 -40.93 6.91 17.71
C PRO A 105 -42.23 7.69 17.47
N ALA A 106 -43.29 6.98 17.07
CA ALA A 106 -44.63 7.57 16.89
C ALA A 106 -45.19 8.20 18.18
N ALA A 107 -44.69 7.81 19.36
CA ALA A 107 -45.06 8.34 20.66
C ALA A 107 -44.30 9.62 21.09
N GLY A 108 -43.47 10.19 20.20
CA GLY A 108 -42.98 11.58 20.32
C GLY A 108 -41.61 11.80 20.97
N GLU A 109 -41.05 10.84 21.73
CA GLU A 109 -39.76 11.07 22.39
C GLU A 109 -38.55 10.73 21.51
N LYS A 110 -37.81 11.77 21.12
CA LYS A 110 -36.62 11.66 20.25
C LYS A 110 -35.45 11.03 21.00
N THR A 111 -34.98 9.87 20.53
CA THR A 111 -33.76 9.23 21.04
C THR A 111 -32.57 9.56 20.13
N ILE A 112 -31.48 10.09 20.69
CA ILE A 112 -30.23 10.38 19.96
C ILE A 112 -29.12 9.45 20.46
N THR A 113 -28.65 8.55 19.59
CA THR A 113 -27.51 7.68 19.87
C THR A 113 -26.24 8.27 19.25
N ARG A 114 -25.19 8.41 20.05
CA ARG A 114 -23.85 8.78 19.58
C ARG A 114 -23.18 7.56 18.98
N LEU A 115 -22.65 7.70 17.77
CA LEU A 115 -21.90 6.68 17.05
C LEU A 115 -20.54 7.25 16.64
N ALA A 116 -19.57 6.39 16.37
CA ALA A 116 -18.30 6.80 15.78
C ALA A 116 -17.83 5.79 14.72
N GLN A 117 -16.95 6.26 13.84
CA GLN A 117 -16.28 5.45 12.83
C GLN A 117 -14.84 5.89 12.74
N ILE A 118 -13.90 4.96 12.70
CA ILE A 118 -12.49 5.26 12.51
C ILE A 118 -12.12 5.00 11.05
N GLU A 119 -11.45 5.96 10.41
CA GLU A 119 -10.89 5.80 9.08
C GLU A 119 -9.37 5.87 9.12
N LEU A 120 -8.68 4.92 8.47
CA LEU A 120 -7.23 4.88 8.36
C LEU A 120 -6.78 5.17 6.91
N SER A 121 -5.66 5.85 6.75
CA SER A 121 -5.07 6.14 5.45
C SER A 121 -4.22 4.95 4.96
N PRO A 122 -4.53 4.37 3.79
CA PRO A 122 -3.67 3.35 3.18
C PRO A 122 -2.36 3.92 2.62
N LYS A 123 -2.22 5.26 2.56
CA LYS A 123 -1.05 5.96 2.01
C LYS A 123 -0.09 6.44 3.09
N VAL A 124 -0.56 6.59 4.32
CA VAL A 124 0.24 7.04 5.46
C VAL A 124 0.47 5.90 6.45
N CYS A 125 -0.55 5.10 6.77
CA CYS A 125 -0.44 3.87 7.57
C CYS A 125 0.05 2.71 6.69
N THR A 126 1.33 2.76 6.32
CA THR A 126 1.99 1.83 5.39
C THR A 126 2.69 0.65 6.07
N THR A 127 2.76 0.65 7.40
CA THR A 127 3.40 -0.38 8.22
C THR A 127 2.54 -0.75 9.42
N ALA A 128 2.86 -1.87 10.08
CA ALA A 128 2.07 -2.42 11.17
C ALA A 128 2.10 -1.52 12.43
N GLU A 129 3.27 -0.98 12.76
CA GLU A 129 3.44 -0.04 13.88
C GLU A 129 2.68 1.26 13.65
N ARG A 130 2.69 1.81 12.43
CA ARG A 130 1.91 3.01 12.09
C ARG A 130 0.41 2.80 12.27
N VAL A 131 -0.11 1.62 11.90
CA VAL A 131 -1.53 1.28 12.14
C VAL A 131 -1.82 1.22 13.64
N ARG A 132 -0.95 0.56 14.42
CA ARG A 132 -1.11 0.47 15.88
C ARG A 132 -1.22 1.84 16.53
N ASP A 133 -0.25 2.71 16.26
CA ASP A 133 -0.16 4.02 16.93
C ASP A 133 -1.31 4.92 16.52
N THR A 134 -1.59 4.98 15.21
CA THR A 134 -2.70 5.78 14.67
C THR A 134 -4.04 5.29 15.18
N LEU A 135 -4.28 3.98 15.16
CA LEU A 135 -5.57 3.43 15.58
C LEU A 135 -5.82 3.65 17.07
N LEU A 136 -4.79 3.52 17.92
CA LEU A 136 -4.91 3.82 19.35
C LEU A 136 -5.28 5.30 19.57
N HIS A 137 -4.65 6.20 18.82
CA HIS A 137 -4.95 7.64 18.85
C HIS A 137 -6.41 7.93 18.47
N GLU A 138 -6.88 7.43 17.32
CA GLU A 138 -8.25 7.65 16.86
C GLU A 138 -9.29 6.99 17.77
N ALA A 139 -8.96 5.83 18.37
CA ALA A 139 -9.85 5.15 19.31
C ALA A 139 -10.01 5.94 20.62
N CYS A 140 -8.98 6.68 21.06
CA CYS A 140 -9.11 7.62 22.17
C CYS A 140 -10.09 8.77 21.86
N HIS A 141 -10.10 9.28 20.62
CA HIS A 141 -11.12 10.27 20.20
C HIS A 141 -12.53 9.67 20.20
N ALA A 142 -12.69 8.46 19.66
CA ALA A 142 -13.97 7.76 19.66
C ALA A 142 -14.49 7.53 21.09
N ALA A 143 -13.60 7.12 22.00
CA ALA A 143 -13.91 6.91 23.41
C ALA A 143 -14.50 8.15 24.09
N VAL A 144 -13.85 9.31 23.91
CA VAL A 144 -14.34 10.59 24.45
C VAL A 144 -15.69 10.97 23.83
N TRP A 145 -15.86 10.79 22.52
CA TRP A 145 -17.14 11.09 21.88
C TRP A 145 -18.29 10.23 22.41
N ILE A 146 -18.07 8.91 22.54
CA ILE A 146 -19.08 7.97 22.99
C ILE A 146 -19.39 8.14 24.48
N ALA A 147 -18.39 8.35 25.33
CA ALA A 147 -18.60 8.57 26.77
C ALA A 147 -19.13 9.98 27.05
N ASP A 148 -18.37 11.00 26.68
CA ASP A 148 -18.55 12.37 27.16
C ASP A 148 -19.36 13.26 26.19
N GLY A 149 -19.42 12.91 24.91
CA GLY A 149 -20.31 13.58 23.94
C GLY A 149 -19.73 14.89 23.42
N VAL A 150 -18.43 15.06 23.63
CA VAL A 150 -17.67 16.24 23.25
C VAL A 150 -16.57 15.85 22.27
N ASN A 151 -16.22 16.78 21.37
CA ASN A 151 -14.99 16.70 20.61
C ASN A 151 -13.91 17.44 21.40
N ASP A 152 -13.24 16.73 22.32
CA ASP A 152 -12.25 17.30 23.23
C ASP A 152 -10.90 17.60 22.53
N GLY A 153 -10.76 17.31 21.24
CA GLY A 153 -9.46 17.29 20.56
C GLY A 153 -8.49 16.41 21.36
N HIS A 154 -7.33 16.97 21.72
CA HIS A 154 -6.34 16.35 22.62
C HIS A 154 -6.36 16.96 24.03
N GLY A 155 -7.56 17.33 24.48
CA GLY A 155 -7.84 17.89 25.81
C GLY A 155 -7.70 16.86 26.94
N PRO A 156 -8.05 17.25 28.18
CA PRO A 156 -7.88 16.40 29.35
C PRO A 156 -8.58 15.04 29.24
N ARG A 157 -9.78 14.95 28.63
CA ARG A 157 -10.54 13.70 28.53
C ARG A 157 -9.85 12.73 27.58
N TRP A 158 -9.34 13.23 26.46
CA TRP A 158 -8.55 12.42 25.53
C TRP A 158 -7.24 11.96 26.17
N ARG A 159 -6.53 12.85 26.88
CA ARG A 159 -5.27 12.52 27.58
C ARG A 159 -5.46 11.45 28.64
N ARG A 160 -6.63 11.36 29.30
CA ARG A 160 -6.89 10.26 30.25
C ARG A 160 -6.76 8.89 29.59
N TRP A 161 -7.33 8.71 28.39
CA TRP A 161 -7.22 7.45 27.64
C TRP A 161 -5.80 7.21 27.12
N ALA A 162 -5.16 8.24 26.58
CA ALA A 162 -3.77 8.16 26.11
C ALA A 162 -2.81 7.78 27.26
N ASN A 163 -2.92 8.41 28.42
CA ASN A 163 -2.10 8.10 29.60
C ASN A 163 -2.35 6.69 30.12
N ARG A 164 -3.61 6.22 30.10
CA ARG A 164 -3.94 4.84 30.44
C ARG A 164 -3.26 3.85 29.49
N ALA A 165 -3.22 4.15 28.19
CA ALA A 165 -2.48 3.33 27.24
C ALA A 165 -0.98 3.30 27.55
N MET A 166 -0.40 4.44 27.95
CA MET A 166 1.01 4.51 28.37
C MET A 166 1.29 3.74 29.67
N GLN A 167 0.33 3.65 30.59
CA GLN A 167 0.47 2.84 31.81
C GLN A 167 0.44 1.33 31.50
N ILE A 168 -0.42 0.92 30.57
CA ILE A 168 -0.54 -0.49 30.14
C ILE A 168 0.66 -0.89 29.28
N TRP A 169 1.09 0.01 28.39
CA TRP A 169 2.18 -0.23 27.47
C TRP A 169 3.27 0.87 27.54
N PRO A 170 4.13 0.86 28.57
CA PRO A 170 5.14 1.91 28.78
C PRO A 170 6.17 2.00 27.66
N ASP A 171 6.49 0.88 26.99
CA ASP A 171 7.47 0.83 25.90
C ASP A 171 6.90 1.23 24.52
N LEU A 172 5.61 1.61 24.44
CA LEU A 172 5.10 2.24 23.21
C LEU A 172 5.59 3.69 23.12
N PRO A 173 5.68 4.27 21.92
CA PRO A 173 5.87 5.69 21.78
C PRO A 173 4.70 6.38 22.40
N VAL A 174 5.00 7.55 22.93
CA VAL A 174 3.99 8.45 23.47
C VAL A 174 2.88 8.64 22.43
N VAL A 175 1.64 8.36 22.83
CA VAL A 175 0.45 8.70 22.05
C VAL A 175 0.35 10.22 21.99
N SER A 176 1.00 10.82 20.99
CA SER A 176 1.12 12.27 20.83
C SER A 176 -0.09 12.86 20.11
N VAL A 177 -0.19 14.20 20.15
CA VAL A 177 -1.20 15.00 19.45
C VAL A 177 -1.17 14.80 17.93
N CYS A 178 0.04 14.63 17.37
CA CYS A 178 0.25 14.41 15.94
C CYS A 178 1.28 13.31 15.71
N HIS A 179 1.07 12.51 14.67
CA HIS A 179 2.11 11.62 14.13
C HIS A 179 2.91 12.33 13.04
N ALA A 180 4.23 12.42 13.22
CA ALA A 180 5.15 12.98 12.23
C ALA A 180 5.64 11.89 11.25
N TYR A 181 4.71 11.18 10.61
CA TYR A 181 5.08 10.16 9.64
C TYR A 181 5.63 10.78 8.36
N ALA A 182 6.75 10.26 7.87
CA ALA A 182 7.16 10.49 6.48
C ALA A 182 6.10 9.88 5.55
N ILE A 183 5.50 10.71 4.70
CA ILE A 183 4.49 10.30 3.73
C ILE A 183 5.16 10.08 2.37
N ASP A 184 5.22 8.82 1.95
CA ASP A 184 5.81 8.45 0.68
C ASP A 184 4.88 8.80 -0.48
N ALA A 185 5.15 9.91 -1.14
CA ALA A 185 4.57 10.24 -2.43
C ALA A 185 5.25 9.44 -3.54
N ARG A 186 4.51 8.99 -4.55
CA ARG A 186 5.09 8.29 -5.70
C ARG A 186 5.74 9.24 -6.70
N PHE A 187 5.20 10.46 -6.80
CA PHE A 187 5.60 11.45 -7.79
C PHE A 187 6.07 12.71 -7.08
N THR A 188 7.17 13.29 -7.55
CA THR A 188 7.64 14.59 -7.13
C THR A 188 7.77 15.48 -8.35
N TYR A 189 7.10 16.62 -8.32
CA TYR A 189 7.25 17.66 -9.33
C TYR A 189 8.28 18.67 -8.84
N ARG A 190 9.41 18.76 -9.53
CA ARG A 190 10.48 19.70 -9.20
C ARG A 190 10.45 20.87 -10.17
N CYS A 191 10.44 22.09 -9.66
CA CYS A 191 10.54 23.28 -10.49
C CYS A 191 11.94 23.36 -11.10
N THR A 192 12.03 23.62 -12.40
CA THR A 192 13.31 23.71 -13.12
C THR A 192 14.06 25.02 -12.89
N GLY A 193 13.38 26.06 -12.37
CA GLY A 193 13.99 27.35 -12.04
C GLY A 193 14.44 27.42 -10.58
N CYS A 194 13.47 27.52 -9.66
CA CYS A 194 13.74 27.69 -8.23
C CYS A 194 13.96 26.38 -7.43
N GLY A 195 13.90 25.21 -8.06
CA GLY A 195 14.10 23.93 -7.39
C GLY A 195 12.98 23.48 -6.43
N ALA A 196 11.92 24.27 -6.22
CA ALA A 196 10.83 23.91 -5.32
C ALA A 196 10.16 22.58 -5.71
N CYS A 197 9.93 21.72 -4.72
CA CYS A 197 9.36 20.38 -4.91
C CYS A 197 7.91 20.28 -4.42
N ALA A 198 7.08 19.59 -5.20
CA ALA A 198 5.70 19.25 -4.84
C ALA A 198 5.49 17.73 -4.92
N ASN A 199 5.38 17.09 -3.75
CA ASN A 199 5.13 15.66 -3.61
C ASN A 199 3.64 15.33 -3.85
N ARG A 200 3.34 14.30 -4.66
CA ARG A 200 1.99 13.87 -5.04
C ARG A 200 1.86 12.34 -5.12
N HIS A 201 0.71 11.82 -4.72
CA HIS A 201 0.40 10.38 -4.83
C HIS A 201 -0.12 9.97 -6.22
N SER A 202 -0.50 10.95 -7.05
CA SER A 202 -0.94 10.78 -8.44
C SER A 202 -0.23 11.78 -9.35
N LYS A 203 -0.31 11.57 -10.66
CA LYS A 203 0.16 12.53 -11.67
C LYS A 203 -0.83 13.68 -11.83
N SER A 204 -0.93 14.52 -10.80
CA SER A 204 -1.96 15.57 -10.73
C SER A 204 -1.55 16.92 -11.32
N ILE A 205 -0.26 17.12 -11.63
CA ILE A 205 0.22 18.35 -12.24
C ILE A 205 0.48 18.07 -13.72
N ASP A 206 -0.23 18.80 -14.57
CA ASP A 206 0.01 18.81 -16.00
C ASP A 206 1.17 19.77 -16.30
N ILE A 207 2.36 19.21 -16.49
CA ILE A 207 3.59 19.99 -16.71
C ILE A 207 3.59 20.79 -18.02
N ALA A 208 2.67 20.50 -18.95
CA ALA A 208 2.50 21.27 -20.18
C ALA A 208 1.72 22.56 -19.93
N LYS A 209 0.74 22.52 -19.04
CA LYS A 209 -0.21 23.62 -18.76
C LYS A 209 0.11 24.43 -17.52
N GLN A 210 0.75 23.82 -16.53
CA GLN A 210 0.96 24.43 -15.21
C GLN A 210 2.42 24.81 -14.99
N VAL A 211 2.63 25.95 -14.33
CA VAL A 211 3.94 26.52 -14.01
C VAL A 211 4.11 26.74 -12.50
N CYS A 212 5.35 26.94 -12.07
CA CYS A 212 5.66 27.20 -10.67
C CYS A 212 5.05 28.51 -10.19
N GLY A 213 4.27 28.47 -9.10
CA GLY A 213 3.69 29.68 -8.51
C GLY A 213 4.72 30.68 -7.95
N ARG A 214 5.96 30.26 -7.68
CA ARG A 214 7.03 31.13 -7.13
C ARG A 214 7.82 31.87 -8.20
N CYS A 215 8.20 31.18 -9.28
CA CYS A 215 9.13 31.71 -10.29
C CYS A 215 8.64 31.55 -11.73
N ARG A 216 7.42 31.04 -11.93
CA ARG A 216 6.79 30.81 -13.25
C ARG A 216 7.53 29.85 -14.21
N SER A 217 8.63 29.22 -13.79
CA SER A 217 9.30 28.17 -14.57
C SER A 217 8.48 26.87 -14.63
N ARG A 218 8.83 25.99 -15.58
CA ARG A 218 8.19 24.68 -15.76
C ARG A 218 8.52 23.70 -14.63
N PHE A 219 7.78 22.60 -14.60
CA PHE A 219 8.04 21.46 -13.71
C PHE A 219 8.63 20.28 -14.49
N GLU A 220 9.54 19.55 -13.86
CA GLU A 220 9.90 18.19 -14.26
C GLU A 220 9.27 17.17 -13.31
N LEU A 221 8.87 16.02 -13.87
CA LEU A 221 8.34 14.90 -13.10
C LEU A 221 9.46 13.94 -12.69
N LEU A 222 9.54 13.64 -11.40
CA LEU A 222 10.41 12.64 -10.80
C LEU A 222 9.55 11.52 -10.17
N LEU A 223 10.04 10.29 -10.26
CA LEU A 223 9.51 9.11 -9.59
C LEU A 223 10.31 8.86 -8.32
N ASN A 224 9.59 8.71 -7.22
CA ASN A 224 10.20 8.37 -5.93
C ASN A 224 10.33 6.86 -5.84
N THR A 225 11.56 6.41 -5.65
CA THR A 225 11.85 4.99 -5.42
C THR A 225 11.77 4.66 -3.93
N PRO A 226 11.52 3.38 -3.57
CA PRO A 226 11.46 2.95 -2.17
C PRO A 226 12.70 3.27 -1.32
N HIS A 227 13.85 3.53 -1.95
CA HIS A 227 15.12 3.85 -1.28
C HIS A 227 15.40 5.37 -1.22
N GLY A 228 14.36 6.20 -1.28
CA GLY A 228 14.47 7.66 -1.19
C GLY A 228 15.09 8.35 -2.41
N ARG A 229 15.49 7.62 -3.46
CA ARG A 229 16.03 8.21 -4.69
C ARG A 229 14.90 8.74 -5.57
N MET A 230 15.05 9.96 -6.07
CA MET A 230 14.17 10.58 -7.06
C MET A 230 14.80 10.45 -8.44
N MET A 231 14.08 9.86 -9.39
CA MET A 231 14.59 9.62 -10.75
C MET A 231 13.61 10.10 -11.81
N ARG A 232 14.11 10.63 -12.92
CA ARG A 232 13.27 10.87 -14.10
C ARG A 232 12.68 9.54 -14.60
N PRO A 233 11.42 9.50 -15.08
CA PRO A 233 10.81 8.29 -15.63
C PRO A 233 11.66 7.56 -16.68
N SER A 234 12.39 8.31 -17.52
CA SER A 234 13.28 7.75 -18.54
C SER A 234 14.46 6.97 -17.95
N ILE A 235 15.05 7.46 -16.85
CA ILE A 235 16.15 6.80 -16.14
C ILE A 235 15.60 5.61 -15.35
N ALA A 236 14.52 5.82 -14.60
CA ALA A 236 13.86 4.75 -13.83
C ALA A 236 13.42 3.60 -14.74
N GLY A 237 13.00 3.92 -15.96
CA GLY A 237 12.63 2.98 -17.01
C GLY A 237 13.74 2.06 -17.50
N ARG A 238 15.02 2.45 -17.35
CA ARG A 238 16.17 1.59 -17.64
C ARG A 238 16.33 0.48 -16.60
N ILE A 239 15.89 0.73 -15.37
CA ILE A 239 15.92 -0.23 -14.25
C ILE A 239 14.66 -1.11 -14.29
N ASP A 240 13.48 -0.50 -14.45
CA ASP A 240 12.21 -1.21 -14.59
C ASP A 240 11.41 -0.62 -15.76
N LYS A 241 11.29 -1.38 -16.85
CA LYS A 241 10.57 -0.98 -18.07
C LYS A 241 9.13 -0.54 -17.82
N ARG A 242 8.47 -1.01 -16.74
CA ARG A 242 7.10 -0.57 -16.37
C ARG A 242 7.04 0.92 -16.04
N LEU A 243 8.15 1.51 -15.61
CA LEU A 243 8.23 2.93 -15.25
C LEU A 243 8.37 3.85 -16.47
N LEU A 244 8.72 3.32 -17.65
CA LEU A 244 8.72 4.08 -18.91
C LEU A 244 7.33 4.61 -19.28
N ALA A 245 6.27 3.93 -18.85
CA ALA A 245 4.89 4.39 -19.01
C ALA A 245 4.64 5.74 -18.31
N HIS A 246 5.58 6.22 -17.50
CA HIS A 246 5.50 7.52 -16.86
C HIS A 246 6.24 8.65 -17.56
N CYS A 247 6.98 8.38 -18.63
CA CYS A 247 7.60 9.44 -19.43
C CYS A 247 6.53 10.42 -19.93
N PRO A 248 6.76 11.74 -19.83
CA PRO A 248 5.90 12.71 -20.49
C PRO A 248 5.91 12.43 -22.00
N THR A 249 4.73 12.40 -22.62
CA THR A 249 4.63 12.53 -24.07
C THR A 249 5.07 13.95 -24.42
N GLN A 250 6.17 14.10 -25.14
CA GLN A 250 6.56 15.40 -25.67
C GLN A 250 5.46 15.88 -26.62
N PRO A 251 5.05 17.17 -26.57
CA PRO A 251 4.41 17.76 -27.73
C PRO A 251 5.40 17.71 -28.92
N PRO A 252 4.93 17.60 -30.17
CA PRO A 252 5.81 17.68 -31.32
C PRO A 252 6.66 18.96 -31.21
N PRO A 253 7.96 18.90 -31.53
CA PRO A 253 8.80 20.10 -31.53
C PRO A 253 8.15 21.16 -32.44
N ALA A 254 8.13 22.41 -31.97
CA ALA A 254 7.71 23.54 -32.80
C ALA A 254 8.59 23.56 -34.05
N GLU A 255 7.97 23.62 -35.22
CA GLU A 255 8.65 23.73 -36.52
C GLU A 255 9.63 24.91 -36.48
N VAL A 256 10.91 24.61 -36.65
CA VAL A 256 11.94 25.62 -36.90
C VAL A 256 11.78 26.06 -38.37
N PRO A 257 11.68 27.36 -38.67
CA PRO A 257 11.55 27.82 -40.05
C PRO A 257 12.74 27.37 -40.92
N ASN A 258 12.39 26.80 -42.07
CA ASN A 258 13.22 26.27 -43.15
C ASN A 258 14.57 26.99 -43.38
N GLN A 259 15.64 26.19 -43.54
CA GLN A 259 16.70 26.45 -44.52
C GLN A 259 16.78 25.27 -45.49
N PRO A 260 16.90 25.49 -46.81
CA PRO A 260 16.83 24.43 -47.78
C PRO A 260 18.20 23.81 -48.06
N GLY A 261 18.22 22.48 -48.25
CA GLY A 261 19.24 21.79 -49.02
C GLY A 261 20.02 20.73 -48.26
N LEU A 262 19.57 19.48 -48.37
CA LEU A 262 20.33 18.39 -49.01
C LEU A 262 19.51 17.11 -48.96
N LEU A 263 19.38 16.51 -50.13
CA LEU A 263 18.78 15.19 -50.36
C LEU A 263 19.65 14.15 -49.65
N ASP A 264 19.06 13.37 -48.74
CA ASP A 264 19.46 11.98 -48.57
C ASP A 264 18.26 11.14 -48.09
N SER A 265 18.38 9.88 -48.45
CA SER A 265 17.40 8.87 -48.73
C SER A 265 16.77 8.22 -47.49
N GLY A 266 15.55 7.73 -47.70
CA GLY A 266 14.62 7.35 -46.63
C GLY A 266 15.04 6.15 -45.80
N GLU A 267 14.88 6.29 -44.49
CA GLU A 267 14.72 5.16 -43.56
C GLU A 267 13.27 5.11 -43.07
N GLY A 268 12.60 4.02 -43.43
CA GLY A 268 11.20 3.76 -43.12
C GLY A 268 10.92 3.60 -41.63
N ASP A 269 9.78 4.14 -41.23
CA ASP A 269 9.13 3.95 -39.93
C ASP A 269 8.93 2.44 -39.66
N VAL A 270 9.68 1.87 -38.71
CA VAL A 270 9.49 0.47 -38.28
C VAL A 270 8.25 0.43 -37.37
N PRO A 271 7.13 -0.20 -37.77
CA PRO A 271 5.93 -0.21 -36.95
C PRO A 271 6.18 -1.05 -35.69
N ARG A 272 5.97 -0.44 -34.52
CA ARG A 272 5.98 -1.17 -33.24
C ARG A 272 4.95 -2.31 -33.29
N ARG A 273 5.40 -3.56 -33.41
CA ARG A 273 4.54 -4.75 -33.33
C ARG A 273 3.78 -4.73 -32.00
N LYS A 274 2.45 -4.65 -32.09
CA LYS A 274 1.57 -4.74 -30.92
C LYS A 274 1.67 -6.15 -30.34
N PRO A 275 1.62 -6.33 -29.01
CA PRO A 275 1.71 -7.66 -28.41
C PRO A 275 0.54 -8.53 -28.90
N ALA A 276 0.82 -9.78 -29.25
CA ALA A 276 -0.14 -10.70 -29.90
C ALA A 276 -1.50 -10.81 -29.19
N PHE A 277 -1.53 -10.71 -27.86
CA PHE A 277 -2.78 -10.71 -27.10
C PHE A 277 -3.65 -9.47 -27.37
N ALA A 278 -3.04 -8.30 -27.55
CA ALA A 278 -3.78 -7.07 -27.83
C ALA A 278 -4.41 -7.07 -29.24
N GLU A 279 -3.76 -7.70 -30.21
CA GLU A 279 -4.35 -7.92 -31.53
C GLU A 279 -5.46 -8.96 -31.47
N PHE A 280 -5.24 -10.05 -30.74
CA PHE A 280 -6.26 -11.07 -30.52
C PHE A 280 -7.51 -10.49 -29.85
N VAL A 281 -7.36 -9.70 -28.77
CA VAL A 281 -8.49 -9.02 -28.12
C VAL A 281 -9.18 -8.09 -29.11
N ARG A 282 -8.45 -7.32 -29.91
CA ARG A 282 -9.06 -6.40 -30.88
C ARG A 282 -9.92 -7.13 -31.92
N GLY A 283 -9.46 -8.27 -32.43
CA GLY A 283 -10.20 -9.07 -33.41
C GLY A 283 -11.43 -9.78 -32.84
N ASN A 284 -11.38 -10.19 -31.57
CA ASN A 284 -12.37 -11.11 -30.99
C ASN A 284 -13.31 -10.44 -29.97
N TYR A 285 -13.02 -9.23 -29.52
CA TYR A 285 -13.76 -8.58 -28.43
C TYR A 285 -15.23 -8.33 -28.77
N LYS A 286 -15.55 -7.84 -29.98
CA LYS A 286 -16.94 -7.60 -30.39
C LYS A 286 -17.78 -8.89 -30.35
N GLN A 287 -17.23 -9.99 -30.85
CA GLN A 287 -17.93 -11.28 -30.88
C GLN A 287 -18.14 -11.85 -29.48
N VAL A 288 -17.13 -11.79 -28.60
CA VAL A 288 -17.26 -12.26 -27.21
C VAL A 288 -18.25 -11.40 -26.42
N ARG A 289 -18.25 -10.07 -26.64
CA ARG A 289 -19.15 -9.15 -25.92
C ARG A 289 -20.62 -9.30 -26.31
N GLN A 290 -20.91 -9.80 -27.51
CA GLN A 290 -22.28 -10.02 -28.00
C GLN A 290 -22.90 -11.34 -27.52
N ARG A 291 -22.14 -12.20 -26.83
CA ARG A 291 -22.67 -13.47 -26.30
C ARG A 291 -23.63 -13.22 -25.14
N PRO A 292 -24.81 -13.87 -25.09
CA PRO A 292 -25.79 -13.69 -24.01
C PRO A 292 -25.24 -14.00 -22.60
N GLU A 293 -24.23 -14.86 -22.53
CA GLU A 293 -23.57 -15.30 -21.30
C GLU A 293 -22.59 -14.27 -20.72
N VAL A 294 -22.18 -13.25 -21.48
CA VAL A 294 -21.17 -12.26 -21.06
C VAL A 294 -21.85 -10.97 -20.63
N LYS A 295 -22.06 -10.80 -19.32
CA LYS A 295 -22.79 -9.67 -18.75
C LYS A 295 -21.89 -8.46 -18.52
N SER A 296 -20.58 -8.66 -18.34
CA SER A 296 -19.63 -7.58 -18.05
C SER A 296 -18.38 -7.55 -18.95
N HIS A 297 -17.72 -6.39 -18.99
CA HIS A 297 -16.41 -6.24 -19.64
C HIS A 297 -15.34 -7.14 -19.00
N ALA A 298 -15.39 -7.31 -17.68
CA ALA A 298 -14.45 -8.16 -16.95
C ALA A 298 -14.57 -9.63 -17.37
N GLU A 299 -15.80 -10.13 -17.53
CA GLU A 299 -16.07 -11.48 -18.05
C GLU A 299 -15.61 -11.64 -19.50
N ALA A 300 -15.83 -10.63 -20.36
CA ALA A 300 -15.35 -10.64 -21.74
C ALA A 300 -13.82 -10.78 -21.79
N MET A 301 -13.10 -10.04 -20.94
CA MET A 301 -11.63 -10.09 -20.86
C MET A 301 -11.12 -11.42 -20.29
N ALA A 302 -11.84 -12.02 -19.34
CA ALA A 302 -11.51 -13.33 -18.79
C ALA A 302 -11.67 -14.44 -19.86
N GLN A 303 -12.77 -14.42 -20.61
CA GLN A 303 -13.01 -15.39 -21.70
C GLN A 303 -11.98 -15.25 -22.83
N LEU A 304 -11.68 -14.02 -23.26
CA LEU A 304 -10.63 -13.77 -24.26
C LEU A 304 -9.25 -14.23 -23.78
N GLY A 305 -8.94 -14.05 -22.49
CA GLY A 305 -7.71 -14.57 -21.88
C GLY A 305 -7.62 -16.09 -21.93
N ASN A 306 -8.72 -16.80 -21.70
CA ASN A 306 -8.77 -18.26 -21.77
C ASN A 306 -8.66 -18.77 -23.21
N LEU A 307 -9.37 -18.15 -24.15
CA LEU A 307 -9.28 -18.48 -25.59
C LEU A 307 -7.87 -18.25 -26.15
N PHE A 308 -7.20 -17.18 -25.73
CA PHE A 308 -5.83 -16.92 -26.17
C PHE A 308 -4.82 -17.93 -25.60
N LYS A 309 -5.05 -18.44 -24.37
CA LYS A 309 -4.23 -19.49 -23.77
C LYS A 309 -4.38 -20.82 -24.49
N THR A 310 -5.60 -21.21 -24.86
CA THR A 310 -5.84 -22.47 -25.60
C THR A 310 -5.24 -22.44 -26.99
N MET A 311 -5.26 -21.29 -27.68
CA MET A 311 -4.55 -21.13 -28.98
C MET A 311 -3.03 -21.23 -28.87
N LYS A 312 -2.43 -20.92 -27.72
CA LYS A 312 -0.98 -21.06 -27.50
C LYS A 312 -0.55 -22.49 -27.17
N ILE A 313 -1.47 -23.36 -26.76
CA ILE A 313 -1.18 -24.74 -26.38
C ILE A 313 -1.16 -25.66 -27.62
N ASN A 314 -1.85 -25.30 -28.70
CA ASN A 314 -1.83 -26.04 -29.96
C ASN A 314 -0.79 -25.45 -30.94
N LYS A 315 0.48 -25.85 -30.81
CA LYS A 315 1.47 -25.74 -31.90
C LYS A 315 1.89 -27.17 -32.31
N PRO A 316 1.81 -27.57 -33.59
CA PRO A 316 2.25 -28.90 -34.02
C PRO A 316 3.77 -29.06 -33.94
N GLN A 317 4.21 -30.30 -33.71
CA GLN A 317 5.60 -30.75 -33.67
C GLN A 317 6.37 -30.36 -34.94
N SER A 318 7.60 -29.91 -34.74
CA SER A 318 8.65 -29.87 -35.77
C SER A 318 9.08 -31.30 -36.09
N ASP A 319 8.91 -31.71 -37.35
CA ASP A 319 9.42 -32.98 -37.84
C ASP A 319 10.93 -32.88 -38.09
N ALA A 320 11.66 -33.82 -37.50
CA ALA A 320 13.10 -33.96 -37.59
C ALA A 320 13.44 -34.74 -38.87
N GLY A 321 14.46 -34.29 -39.59
CA GLY A 321 14.79 -34.84 -40.90
C GLY A 321 15.41 -36.24 -40.89
N GLN A 322 15.43 -36.83 -42.09
CA GLN A 322 16.53 -37.56 -42.77
C GLN A 322 15.95 -38.35 -43.96
N PRO A 323 16.75 -38.88 -44.91
CA PRO A 323 17.94 -38.34 -45.56
C PRO A 323 17.83 -38.44 -47.11
N PHE A 324 18.89 -37.99 -47.79
CA PHE A 324 19.16 -38.16 -49.22
C PHE A 324 18.91 -39.59 -49.75
N SER A 325 18.33 -39.67 -50.94
CA SER A 325 18.66 -40.71 -51.93
C SER A 325 18.62 -40.11 -53.34
N ASP A 326 19.79 -40.13 -53.96
CA ASP A 326 20.11 -39.83 -55.35
C ASP A 326 19.44 -40.83 -56.30
N SER A 327 18.99 -40.40 -57.48
CA SER A 327 18.98 -41.16 -58.74
C SER A 327 18.30 -40.39 -59.88
N SER A 328 19.10 -40.22 -60.93
CA SER A 328 18.83 -39.80 -62.30
C SER A 328 17.54 -40.39 -62.92
N VAL A 329 16.81 -39.60 -63.70
CA VAL A 329 16.65 -39.66 -65.18
C VAL A 329 16.02 -38.35 -65.65
#